data_AF-A0A929EL41-F1
#
_entry.id   AF-A0A929EL41-F1
#
_cell.length_a   1.000
_cell.length_b   1.000
_cell.length_c   1.000
_cell.angle_alpha   90.00
_cell.angle_beta   90.00
_cell.angle_gamma   90.00
#
_symmetry.space_group_name_H-M   'P 1'
#
loop_
_entity.id
_entity.type
_entity.pdbx_description
1 polymer ?
#
loop_
_entity_poly.entity_id
_entity_poly.type
_entity_poly.pdbx_seq_one_letter_code
_entity_poly.pdbx_strand_id
1 'polypeptide(L)'
;MRASQLKDALWMGVIAGVLWGWTALGVDYITGIFQIESSLAHNLAAFTIGGALLGVVAGGLLSLVGQFLPIKSELLKAVAVSLGLWLLLRLGGTLLSGMDHHRYHQEVSQTIQGFILAGVMGLFLGYLWKKKQKEI
;
A
#
# COMPACT_ATOMS: atom_id res chain seq x y z
N MET A 1 5.36 -19.98 11.44
CA MET A 1 4.18 -19.15 11.13
C MET A 1 2.94 -20.05 11.07
N ARG A 2 1.84 -19.73 11.76
CA ARG A 2 0.60 -20.54 11.66
C ARG A 2 -0.18 -20.13 10.42
N ALA A 3 -0.73 -21.10 9.67
CA ALA A 3 -1.51 -20.83 8.47
C ALA A 3 -2.72 -19.88 8.72
N SER A 4 -3.29 -19.92 9.93
CA SER A 4 -4.36 -19.01 10.36
C SER A 4 -3.92 -17.54 10.41
N GLN A 5 -2.70 -17.25 10.89
CA GLN A 5 -2.18 -15.90 10.99
C GLN A 5 -1.93 -15.28 9.62
N LEU A 6 -1.41 -16.06 8.66
CA LEU A 6 -1.27 -15.60 7.28
C LEU A 6 -2.64 -15.26 6.69
N LYS A 7 -3.62 -16.15 6.82
CA LYS A 7 -4.98 -15.92 6.31
C LYS A 7 -5.58 -14.63 6.89
N ASP A 8 -5.46 -14.41 8.19
CA ASP A 8 -5.94 -13.18 8.83
C ASP A 8 -5.21 -11.94 8.29
N ALA A 9 -3.90 -12.04 8.03
CA ALA A 9 -3.10 -10.93 7.51
C ALA A 9 -3.52 -10.55 6.08
N LEU A 10 -3.80 -11.56 5.25
CA LEU A 10 -4.30 -11.33 3.90
C LEU A 10 -5.68 -10.68 3.93
N TRP A 11 -6.59 -11.13 4.79
CA TRP A 11 -7.93 -10.53 4.90
C TRP A 11 -7.90 -9.10 5.43
N MET A 12 -7.11 -8.82 6.47
CA MET A 12 -6.91 -7.44 6.94
C MET A 12 -6.23 -6.58 5.86
N GLY A 13 -5.32 -7.19 5.09
CA GLY A 13 -4.72 -6.62 3.90
C GLY A 13 -5.74 -6.19 2.85
N VAL A 14 -6.68 -7.06 2.48
CA VAL A 14 -7.76 -6.73 1.53
C VAL A 14 -8.56 -5.52 2.02
N ILE A 15 -9.01 -5.54 3.28
CA ILE A 15 -9.85 -4.46 3.83
C ILE A 15 -9.07 -3.15 3.87
N ALA A 16 -7.84 -3.16 4.40
CA ALA A 16 -6.96 -2.00 4.39
C ALA A 16 -6.72 -1.48 2.97
N GLY A 17 -6.51 -2.41 2.03
CA GLY A 17 -6.27 -2.16 0.62
C GLY A 17 -7.42 -1.43 -0.05
N VAL A 18 -8.65 -1.87 0.17
CA VAL A 18 -9.86 -1.23 -0.37
C VAL A 18 -10.02 0.18 0.20
N LEU A 19 -9.91 0.35 1.52
CA LEU A 19 -10.00 1.66 2.18
C LEU A 19 -8.91 2.61 1.67
N TRP A 20 -7.70 2.09 1.49
CA TRP A 20 -6.59 2.83 0.92
C TRP A 20 -6.85 3.23 -0.53
N GLY A 21 -7.37 2.32 -1.35
CA GLY A 21 -7.70 2.60 -2.75
C GLY A 21 -8.70 3.75 -2.89
N TRP A 22 -9.75 3.77 -2.07
CA TRP A 22 -10.70 4.88 -2.06
C TRP A 22 -10.08 6.19 -1.56
N THR A 23 -9.19 6.10 -0.57
CA THR A 23 -8.44 7.26 -0.08
C THR A 23 -7.54 7.83 -1.17
N ALA A 24 -6.82 6.97 -1.89
CA ALA A 24 -5.95 7.36 -3.01
C ALA A 24 -6.76 8.02 -4.13
N LEU A 25 -7.91 7.45 -4.51
CA LEU A 25 -8.82 8.06 -5.48
C LEU A 25 -9.27 9.46 -5.05
N GLY A 26 -9.62 9.64 -3.78
CA GLY A 26 -10.00 10.94 -3.25
C GLY A 26 -8.85 11.96 -3.26
N VAL A 27 -7.63 11.52 -2.93
CA VAL A 27 -6.43 12.36 -3.00
C VAL A 27 -6.11 12.75 -4.44
N ASP A 28 -6.22 11.81 -5.39
CA ASP A 28 -6.01 12.07 -6.81
C ASP A 28 -7.04 13.06 -7.36
N TYR A 29 -8.30 12.92 -6.95
CA TYR A 29 -9.37 13.84 -7.33
C TYR A 29 -9.09 15.28 -6.84
N ILE A 30 -8.51 15.45 -5.66
CA ILE A 30 -8.21 16.76 -5.07
C ILE A 30 -6.92 17.35 -5.65
N THR A 31 -5.87 16.54 -5.81
CA THR A 31 -4.54 17.00 -6.19
C THR A 31 -4.36 17.15 -7.70
N GLY A 32 -5.08 16.36 -8.50
CA GLY A 32 -4.90 16.30 -9.95
C GLY A 32 -3.54 15.77 -10.39
N ILE A 33 -2.74 15.18 -9.48
CA ILE A 33 -1.39 14.68 -9.76
C ILE A 33 -1.42 13.45 -10.69
N PHE A 34 -2.47 12.64 -10.59
CA PHE A 34 -2.78 11.56 -11.53
C PHE A 34 -4.02 11.91 -12.35
N GLN A 35 -3.94 11.74 -13.66
CA GLN A 35 -5.08 12.01 -14.54
C GLN A 35 -6.15 10.92 -14.37
N ILE A 36 -7.36 11.35 -14.02
CA ILE A 36 -8.53 10.48 -13.92
C ILE A 36 -9.18 10.45 -15.30
N GLU A 37 -8.76 9.49 -16.13
CA GLU A 37 -9.13 9.44 -17.55
C GLU A 37 -10.51 8.80 -17.82
N SER A 38 -11.12 8.17 -16.82
CA SER A 38 -12.33 7.36 -17.01
C SER A 38 -13.51 7.80 -16.12
N SER A 39 -14.68 7.17 -16.31
CA SER A 39 -15.86 7.45 -15.48
C SER A 39 -15.60 7.13 -13.99
N LEU A 40 -16.26 7.87 -13.08
CA LEU A 40 -16.10 7.67 -11.63
C LEU A 40 -16.28 6.20 -11.20
N ALA A 41 -17.24 5.50 -11.81
CA ALA A 41 -17.50 4.09 -11.53
C ALA A 41 -16.33 3.19 -11.94
N HIS A 42 -15.69 3.47 -13.08
CA HIS A 42 -14.52 2.72 -13.52
C HIS A 42 -13.32 2.94 -12.59
N ASN A 43 -13.04 4.20 -12.23
CA ASN A 43 -11.96 4.50 -11.29
C ASN A 43 -12.21 3.87 -9.93
N LEU A 44 -13.45 3.94 -9.41
CA LEU A 44 -13.79 3.31 -8.14
C LEU A 44 -13.53 1.81 -8.16
N ALA A 45 -13.90 1.12 -9.25
CA ALA A 45 -13.61 -0.30 -9.42
C ALA A 45 -12.10 -0.58 -9.51
N ALA A 46 -11.37 0.20 -10.33
CA ALA A 46 -9.93 0.05 -10.52
C ALA A 46 -9.15 0.25 -9.21
N PHE A 47 -9.45 1.31 -8.45
CA PHE A 47 -8.82 1.59 -7.16
C PHE A 47 -9.22 0.58 -6.08
N THR A 48 -10.44 0.03 -6.13
CA THR A 48 -10.85 -1.04 -5.23
C THR A 48 -10.03 -2.32 -5.48
N ILE A 49 -9.92 -2.74 -6.74
CA ILE A 49 -9.20 -3.97 -7.11
C ILE A 49 -7.69 -3.79 -6.89
N GLY A 50 -7.12 -2.70 -7.41
CA GLY A 50 -5.70 -2.38 -7.25
C GLY A 50 -5.31 -2.20 -5.78
N GLY A 51 -6.15 -1.51 -5.01
CA GLY A 51 -5.99 -1.36 -3.57
C GLY A 51 -6.03 -2.70 -2.84
N ALA A 52 -7.01 -3.56 -3.13
CA ALA A 52 -7.10 -4.89 -2.54
C ALA A 52 -5.86 -5.75 -2.83
N LEU A 53 -5.37 -5.76 -4.08
CA LEU A 53 -4.15 -6.48 -4.46
C LEU A 53 -2.93 -5.96 -3.71
N LEU A 54 -2.73 -4.63 -3.66
CA LEU A 54 -1.62 -4.03 -2.93
C LEU A 54 -1.71 -4.33 -1.43
N GLY A 55 -2.91 -4.27 -0.86
CA GLY A 55 -3.18 -4.59 0.53
C GLY A 55 -2.88 -6.05 0.87
N VAL A 56 -3.22 -7.00 -0.01
CA VAL A 56 -2.84 -8.42 0.12
C VAL A 56 -1.32 -8.58 0.18
N VAL A 57 -0.58 -7.91 -0.72
CA VAL A 57 0.87 -7.94 -0.73
C VAL A 57 1.45 -7.35 0.56
N ALA A 58 0.97 -6.18 0.98
CA ALA A 58 1.43 -5.52 2.21
C ALA A 58 1.12 -6.35 3.47
N GLY A 59 -0.09 -6.92 3.57
CA GLY A 59 -0.50 -7.82 4.65
C GLY A 59 0.32 -9.10 4.70
N GLY A 60 0.55 -9.72 3.54
CA GLY A 60 1.43 -10.87 3.41
C GLY A 60 2.86 -10.56 3.87
N LEU A 61 3.45 -9.46 3.38
CA LEU A 61 4.77 -9.02 3.80
C LEU A 61 4.85 -8.70 5.30
N LEU A 62 3.82 -8.07 5.87
CA LEU A 62 3.76 -7.81 7.30
C LEU A 62 3.78 -9.11 8.11
N SER A 63 3.04 -10.12 7.67
CA SER A 63 3.00 -11.43 8.35
C SER A 63 4.33 -12.19 8.26
N LEU A 64 5.04 -12.08 7.15
CA LEU A 64 6.29 -12.79 6.89
C LEU A 64 7.49 -12.09 7.53
N VAL A 65 7.59 -10.77 7.32
CA VAL A 65 8.77 -9.97 7.64
C VAL A 65 8.61 -9.23 8.97
N GLY A 66 7.38 -8.94 9.41
CA GLY A 66 7.11 -8.16 10.61
C GLY A 66 7.65 -8.78 11.90
N GLN A 67 7.85 -10.09 11.96
CA GLN A 67 8.49 -10.76 13.09
C GLN A 67 10.01 -10.51 13.18
N PHE A 68 10.66 -10.17 12.06
CA PHE A 68 12.10 -9.91 12.00
C PHE A 68 12.45 -8.43 12.19
N LEU A 69 11.45 -7.54 12.13
CA LEU A 69 11.67 -6.12 12.36
C LEU A 69 11.90 -5.84 13.86
N PRO A 70 12.96 -5.11 14.23
CA PRO A 70 13.28 -4.75 15.62
C PRO A 70 12.37 -3.63 16.17
N ILE A 71 11.08 -3.65 15.84
CA ILE A 71 10.09 -2.65 16.19
C ILE A 71 9.06 -3.31 17.11
N LYS A 72 8.75 -2.71 18.26
CA LYS A 72 7.78 -3.30 19.21
C LYS A 72 6.31 -3.05 18.82
N SER A 73 6.04 -1.96 18.11
CA SER A 73 4.68 -1.56 17.74
C SER A 73 4.27 -2.19 16.41
N GLU A 74 3.22 -3.00 16.42
CA GLU A 74 2.63 -3.59 15.20
C GLU A 74 2.16 -2.54 14.19
N LEU A 75 1.68 -1.39 14.67
CA LEU A 75 1.33 -0.26 13.81
C LEU A 75 2.56 0.26 13.06
N LEU A 76 3.66 0.48 13.78
CA LEU A 76 4.89 0.98 13.18
C LEU A 76 5.54 -0.05 12.26
N LYS A 77 5.40 -1.35 12.55
CA LYS A 77 5.82 -2.41 11.62
C LYS A 77 5.05 -2.34 10.31
N ALA A 78 3.73 -2.21 10.36
CA ALA A 78 2.89 -2.11 9.16
C ALA A 78 3.22 -0.88 8.32
N VAL A 79 3.47 0.27 8.97
CA VAL A 79 3.97 1.49 8.32
C VAL A 79 5.33 1.25 7.66
N ALA A 80 6.28 0.68 8.40
CA ALA A 80 7.62 0.41 7.87
C ALA A 80 7.59 -0.56 6.68
N VAL A 81 6.78 -1.61 6.75
CA VAL A 81 6.60 -2.58 5.65
C VAL A 81 6.00 -1.90 4.42
N SER A 82 4.97 -1.07 4.61
CA SER A 82 4.29 -0.40 3.49
C SER A 82 5.19 0.64 2.81
N LEU A 83 5.93 1.43 3.61
CA LEU A 83 6.95 2.35 3.09
C LEU A 83 8.08 1.61 2.38
N GLY A 84 8.56 0.50 2.95
CA GLY A 84 9.58 -0.35 2.34
C GLY A 84 9.13 -0.93 1.01
N LEU A 85 7.90 -1.45 0.93
CA LEU A 85 7.29 -1.94 -0.30
C LEU A 85 7.25 -0.83 -1.36
N TRP A 86 6.83 0.39 -0.98
CA TRP A 86 6.81 1.52 -1.90
C TRP A 86 8.23 1.90 -2.38
N LEU A 87 9.23 1.91 -1.48
CA LEU A 87 10.61 2.20 -1.85
C LEU A 87 11.15 1.16 -2.85
N LEU A 88 10.82 -0.13 -2.67
CA LEU A 88 11.19 -1.19 -3.61
C LEU A 88 10.55 -0.98 -4.99
N LEU A 89 9.26 -0.65 -5.04
CA LEU A 89 8.57 -0.33 -6.29
C LEU A 89 9.17 0.92 -6.95
N ARG A 90 9.52 1.93 -6.15
CA ARG A 90 10.13 3.17 -6.63
C ARG A 90 11.52 2.94 -7.21
N LEU A 91 12.33 2.10 -6.59
CA LEU A 91 13.62 1.67 -7.10
C LEU A 91 13.47 0.93 -8.43
N GLY A 92 12.49 0.03 -8.54
CA GLY A 92 12.14 -0.63 -9.80
C GLY A 92 11.81 0.37 -10.91
N GLY A 93 10.97 1.37 -10.61
CA GLY A 93 10.66 2.46 -11.54
C GLY A 93 11.88 3.30 -11.93
N THR A 94 12.82 3.51 -11.01
CA THR A 94 14.09 4.20 -11.32
C THR A 94 14.99 3.41 -12.25
N LEU A 95 15.11 2.10 -12.04
CA LEU A 95 15.89 1.25 -12.93
C LEU A 95 15.29 1.23 -14.35
N LEU A 96 13.96 1.13 -14.46
CA LEU A 96 13.25 1.19 -15.74
C LEU A 96 13.47 2.54 -16.46
N SER A 97 13.41 3.64 -15.73
CA SER A 97 13.71 4.98 -16.26
C SER A 97 15.16 5.12 -16.71
N GLY A 98 16.12 4.55 -15.98
CA GLY A 98 17.52 4.51 -16.41
C GLY A 98 17.74 3.75 -17.72
N MET A 99 16.92 2.73 -18.01
CA MET A 99 17.00 1.93 -19.24
C MET A 99 16.28 2.56 -20.42
N ASP A 100 15.12 3.18 -20.19
CA ASP A 100 14.29 3.82 -21.22
C ASP A 100 13.67 5.12 -20.70
N HIS A 101 14.47 6.19 -20.78
CA HIS A 101 14.09 7.52 -20.29
C HIS A 101 12.90 8.13 -21.03
N HIS A 102 12.68 7.75 -22.29
CA HIS A 102 11.60 8.28 -23.13
C HIS A 102 10.23 7.71 -22.76
N ARG A 103 10.20 6.56 -22.07
CA ARG A 103 8.96 5.90 -21.67
C ARG A 103 8.64 6.03 -20.19
N TYR A 104 9.67 6.09 -19.35
CA TYR A 104 9.51 6.17 -17.90
C TYR A 104 10.11 7.48 -17.37
N HIS A 105 9.25 8.40 -16.96
CA HIS A 105 9.65 9.70 -16.44
C HIS A 105 9.45 9.75 -14.93
N GLN A 106 10.35 10.44 -14.24
CA GLN A 106 10.28 10.58 -12.80
C GLN A 106 9.61 11.89 -12.41
N GLU A 107 8.36 11.78 -11.96
CA GLU A 107 7.65 12.92 -11.39
C GLU A 107 7.84 12.95 -9.87
N VAL A 108 8.43 14.04 -9.38
CA VAL A 108 8.72 14.23 -7.95
C VAL A 108 7.42 14.34 -7.14
N SER A 109 6.41 15.01 -7.70
CA SER A 109 5.09 15.16 -7.07
C SER A 109 4.41 13.81 -6.85
N GLN A 110 4.35 12.97 -7.89
CA GLN A 110 3.83 11.59 -7.82
C GLN A 110 4.62 10.73 -6.83
N THR A 111 5.94 10.94 -6.78
CA THR A 111 6.82 10.25 -5.83
C THR A 111 6.46 10.60 -4.38
N ILE A 112 6.35 11.88 -4.05
CA ILE A 112 6.01 12.34 -2.69
C ILE A 112 4.62 11.84 -2.28
N GLN A 113 3.63 11.99 -3.17
CA GLN A 113 2.28 11.54 -2.90
C GLN A 113 2.22 10.02 -2.68
N GLY A 114 2.90 9.24 -3.53
CA GLY A 114 3.00 7.80 -3.39
C GLY A 114 3.59 7.38 -2.04
N PHE A 115 4.64 8.08 -1.57
CA PHE A 115 5.26 7.80 -0.27
C PHE A 115 4.30 8.08 0.90
N ILE A 116 3.58 9.21 0.85
CA ILE A 116 2.58 9.56 1.87
C ILE A 116 1.46 8.51 1.88
N LEU A 117 0.93 8.15 0.71
CA LEU A 117 -0.12 7.14 0.58
C LEU A 117 0.34 5.76 1.07
N ALA A 118 1.61 5.39 0.85
CA ALA A 118 2.17 4.15 1.40
C ALA A 118 2.19 4.16 2.93
N GLY A 119 2.49 5.31 3.55
CA GLY A 119 2.35 5.50 4.99
C GLY A 119 0.90 5.29 5.47
N VAL A 120 -0.07 5.87 4.76
CA VAL A 120 -1.51 5.72 5.06
C VAL A 120 -1.96 4.26 4.96
N MET A 121 -1.53 3.52 3.93
CA MET A 121 -1.78 2.07 3.82
C MET A 121 -1.31 1.34 5.09
N GLY A 122 -0.08 1.62 5.52
CA GLY A 122 0.49 1.00 6.71
C GLY A 122 -0.24 1.35 7.99
N LEU A 123 -0.80 2.57 8.09
CA LEU A 123 -1.66 2.96 9.21
C LEU A 123 -2.97 2.16 9.22
N PHE A 124 -3.66 2.03 8.09
CA PHE A 124 -4.88 1.21 7.99
C PHE A 124 -4.62 -0.26 8.32
N LEU A 125 -3.60 -0.84 7.68
CA LEU A 125 -3.23 -2.23 7.91
C LEU A 125 -2.83 -2.47 9.36
N GLY A 126 -1.95 -1.62 9.91
CA GLY A 126 -1.46 -1.76 11.27
C GLY A 126 -2.54 -1.58 12.33
N TYR A 127 -3.51 -0.68 12.10
CA TYR A 127 -4.66 -0.52 12.98
C TYR A 127 -5.55 -1.75 12.99
N LEU A 128 -5.94 -2.25 11.81
CA LEU A 128 -6.77 -3.45 11.67
C LEU A 128 -6.08 -4.69 12.26
N TRP A 129 -4.78 -4.84 11.98
CA TRP A 129 -3.97 -5.94 12.48
C TRP A 129 -3.84 -5.93 14.01
N LYS A 130 -3.54 -4.77 14.60
CA LYS A 130 -3.46 -4.60 16.05
C LYS A 130 -4.80 -4.88 16.73
N LYS A 131 -5.92 -4.45 16.12
CA LYS A 131 -7.25 -4.73 16.65
C LYS A 131 -7.52 -6.24 16.66
N LYS A 132 -7.24 -6.92 15.55
CA LYS A 132 -7.44 -8.37 15.41
C LYS A 132 -6.63 -9.17 16.44
N GLN A 133 -5.38 -8.79 16.70
CA GLN A 133 -4.55 -9.46 17.70
C GLN A 133 -5.06 -9.31 19.14
N LYS A 134 -5.81 -8.25 19.47
CA LYS A 134 -6.41 -8.08 20.80
C LYS A 134 -7.67 -8.92 21.02
N GLU A 135 -8.28 -9.41 19.95
CA GLU A 135 -9.50 -10.23 20.00
C GLU A 135 -9.18 -11.73 20.12
N ILE A 136 -7.90 -12.12 20.04
CA ILE A 136 -7.37 -13.49 20.15
C ILE A 136 -6.70 -13.64 21.52
#